data_AF-A0A448MQA5-F1
#
_entry.id   AF-A0A448MQA5-F1
#
_cell.length_a   1.000
_cell.length_b   1.000
_cell.length_c   1.000
_cell.angle_alpha   90.00
_cell.angle_beta   90.00
_cell.angle_gamma   90.00
#
_symmetry.space_group_name_H-M   'P 1'
#
loop_
_entity.id
_entity.type
_entity.pdbx_description
1 polymer ?
#
loop_
_entity_poly.entity_id
_entity_poly.type
_entity_poly.pdbx_seq_one_letter_code
_entity_poly.pdbx_strand_id
1 'polypeptide(L)'
;MVEGNRRVCALKLLDKPSLAPKKYQKYFTTLQGKVKNHITKIPVHVFSNRDEASHWLSTLHTASSNTSRKPWSPEQKTRFDQSVDGKPSHAAALTILDFSLENNLISPEKSQKVITTITRMLSTPEVREAFGITTGVTERNILINITKEEFTAIITQYLMILITPITI
;
A
#
# COMPACT_ATOMS: atom_id res chain seq x y z
N MET A 1 -9.88 -2.35 -14.44
CA MET A 1 -9.68 -3.66 -13.76
C MET A 1 -9.64 -3.43 -12.27
N VAL A 2 -10.48 -4.14 -11.51
CA VAL A 2 -10.57 -4.01 -10.05
C VAL A 2 -9.63 -4.98 -9.30
N GLU A 3 -9.30 -6.11 -9.90
CA GLU A 3 -8.36 -7.12 -9.38
C GLU A 3 -7.60 -7.75 -10.55
N GLY A 4 -6.40 -8.26 -10.30
CA GLY A 4 -5.72 -9.15 -11.25
C GLY A 4 -4.70 -8.44 -12.12
N ASN A 5 -4.40 -7.17 -11.87
CA ASN A 5 -3.44 -6.37 -12.65
C ASN A 5 -2.09 -7.08 -12.80
N ARG A 6 -1.61 -7.73 -11.73
CA ARG A 6 -0.37 -8.53 -11.76
C ARG A 6 -0.45 -9.73 -12.70
N ARG A 7 -1.58 -10.44 -12.71
CA ARG A 7 -1.80 -11.62 -13.57
C ARG A 7 -1.91 -11.19 -15.03
N VAL A 8 -2.72 -10.16 -15.32
CA VAL A 8 -2.85 -9.62 -16.68
C VAL A 8 -1.52 -9.05 -17.17
N CYS A 9 -0.76 -8.36 -16.32
CA CYS A 9 0.59 -7.90 -16.65
C CYS A 9 1.50 -9.09 -17.00
N ALA A 10 1.55 -10.12 -16.15
CA ALA A 10 2.34 -11.32 -16.43
C ALA A 10 1.96 -11.99 -17.76
N LEU A 11 0.66 -12.06 -18.08
CA LEU A 11 0.19 -12.61 -19.36
C LEU A 11 0.62 -11.73 -20.55
N LYS A 12 0.53 -10.40 -20.43
CA LYS A 12 1.04 -9.48 -21.45
C LYS A 12 2.55 -9.62 -21.67
N LEU A 13 3.31 -9.80 -20.60
CA LEU A 13 4.77 -10.00 -20.67
C LEU A 13 5.14 -11.38 -21.22
N LEU A 14 4.33 -12.40 -20.93
CA LEU A 14 4.48 -13.74 -21.49
C LEU A 14 4.20 -13.74 -23.00
N ASP A 15 3.20 -12.95 -23.43
CA ASP A 15 2.85 -12.80 -24.84
C ASP A 15 3.86 -11.95 -25.61
N LYS A 16 4.34 -10.85 -25.02
CA LYS A 16 5.35 -9.98 -25.61
C LYS A 16 6.49 -9.70 -24.62
N PRO A 17 7.51 -10.58 -24.56
CA PRO A 17 8.62 -10.45 -23.61
C PRO A 17 9.39 -9.13 -23.71
N SER A 18 9.42 -8.48 -24.87
CA SER A 18 10.10 -7.21 -25.07
C SER A 18 9.49 -6.03 -24.28
N LEU A 19 8.25 -6.17 -23.79
CA LEU A 19 7.63 -5.18 -22.89
C LEU A 19 8.16 -5.27 -21.45
N ALA A 20 8.84 -6.37 -21.09
CA ALA A 20 9.43 -6.50 -19.76
C ALA A 20 10.67 -5.59 -19.63
N PRO A 21 11.01 -5.14 -18.40
CA PRO A 21 12.30 -4.51 -18.14
C PRO A 21 13.44 -5.39 -18.65
N LYS A 22 14.49 -4.79 -19.24
CA LYS A 22 15.59 -5.51 -19.91
C LYS A 22 16.10 -6.73 -19.13
N LYS A 23 16.27 -6.59 -17.80
CA LYS A 23 16.73 -7.66 -16.91
C LYS A 23 15.83 -8.90 -16.85
N TYR A 24 14.55 -8.79 -17.22
CA TYR A 24 13.58 -9.88 -17.19
C TYR A 24 13.17 -10.41 -18.57
N GLN A 25 13.61 -9.78 -19.66
CA GLN A 25 13.19 -10.19 -21.01
C GLN A 25 13.55 -11.65 -21.30
N LYS A 26 14.79 -12.07 -20.99
CA LYS A 26 15.24 -13.46 -21.18
C LYS A 26 14.40 -14.49 -20.39
N TYR A 27 13.96 -14.10 -19.19
CA TYR A 27 13.08 -14.94 -18.37
C TYR A 27 11.73 -15.15 -19.06
N PHE A 28 11.09 -14.06 -19.52
CA PHE A 28 9.81 -14.15 -20.22
C PHE A 28 9.91 -14.83 -21.60
N THR A 29 10.99 -14.62 -22.35
CA THR A 29 11.22 -15.34 -23.62
C THR A 29 11.33 -16.85 -23.39
N THR A 30 12.05 -17.28 -22.36
CA THR A 30 12.13 -18.70 -21.99
C THR A 30 10.75 -19.27 -21.62
N LEU A 31 9.94 -18.50 -20.90
CA LEU A 31 8.58 -18.94 -20.54
C LEU A 31 7.65 -19.00 -21.76
N GLN A 32 7.73 -18.01 -22.66
CA GLN A 32 6.94 -17.96 -23.88
C GLN A 32 7.15 -19.22 -24.72
N GLY A 33 8.40 -19.70 -24.86
CA GLY A 33 8.72 -20.94 -25.58
C GLY A 33 8.12 -22.21 -24.96
N LYS A 34 7.66 -22.17 -23.71
CA LYS A 34 6.96 -23.29 -23.04
C LYS A 34 5.44 -23.23 -23.23
N VAL A 35 4.92 -22.11 -23.70
CA VAL A 35 3.48 -21.92 -23.92
C VAL A 35 3.11 -22.54 -25.27
N LYS A 36 2.28 -23.58 -25.24
CA LYS A 36 1.87 -24.29 -26.46
C LYS A 36 0.92 -23.47 -27.35
N ASN A 37 0.04 -22.68 -26.72
CA ASN A 37 -1.03 -21.95 -27.39
C ASN A 37 -1.00 -20.47 -27.02
N HIS A 38 -1.22 -19.59 -28.00
CA HIS A 38 -1.35 -18.17 -27.74
C HIS A 38 -2.59 -17.87 -26.86
N ILE A 39 -2.44 -16.93 -25.94
CA ILE A 39 -3.46 -16.60 -24.94
C ILE A 39 -4.39 -15.51 -25.51
N THR A 40 -5.50 -15.94 -26.11
CA THR A 40 -6.46 -15.02 -26.76
C THR A 40 -7.56 -14.52 -25.83
N LYS A 41 -7.86 -15.26 -24.76
CA LYS A 41 -8.94 -14.97 -23.82
C LYS A 41 -8.54 -15.35 -22.41
N ILE A 42 -9.09 -14.63 -21.43
CA ILE A 42 -8.92 -14.91 -20.01
C ILE A 42 -10.28 -14.95 -19.31
N PRO A 43 -10.48 -15.84 -18.33
CA PRO A 43 -11.68 -15.82 -17.52
C PRO A 43 -11.68 -14.56 -16.64
N VAL A 44 -12.80 -13.83 -16.68
CA VAL A 44 -13.03 -12.64 -15.87
C VAL A 44 -14.42 -12.73 -15.24
N HIS A 45 -14.56 -12.12 -14.06
CA HIS A 45 -15.86 -11.87 -13.47
C HIS A 45 -16.18 -10.38 -13.64
N VAL A 46 -17.39 -10.09 -14.12
CA VAL A 46 -17.85 -8.72 -14.38
C VAL A 46 -18.88 -8.37 -13.31
N PHE A 47 -18.61 -7.29 -12.59
CA PHE A 47 -19.53 -6.70 -11.62
C PHE A 47 -20.22 -5.49 -12.24
N SER A 48 -21.44 -5.18 -11.79
CA SER A 48 -22.23 -4.07 -12.33
C SER A 48 -21.66 -2.71 -11.92
N ASN A 49 -21.08 -2.65 -10.72
CA ASN A 49 -20.46 -1.46 -10.16
C ASN A 49 -19.28 -1.83 -9.23
N ARG A 50 -18.55 -0.82 -8.75
CA ARG A 50 -17.38 -1.00 -7.89
C ARG A 50 -17.74 -1.50 -6.49
N ASP A 51 -18.91 -1.14 -5.98
CA ASP A 51 -19.33 -1.48 -4.62
C ASP A 51 -19.62 -2.97 -4.48
N GLU A 52 -20.30 -3.56 -5.46
CA GLU A 52 -20.48 -5.02 -5.60
C GLU A 52 -19.13 -5.75 -5.60
N ALA A 53 -18.14 -5.21 -6.31
CA ALA A 53 -16.81 -5.80 -6.36
C ALA A 53 -16.07 -5.67 -5.01
N SER A 54 -16.23 -4.55 -4.29
CA SER A 54 -15.52 -4.26 -3.04
C SER A 54 -15.70 -5.35 -1.98
N HIS A 55 -16.92 -5.86 -1.81
CA HIS A 55 -17.18 -6.94 -0.86
C HIS A 55 -16.36 -8.21 -1.20
N TRP A 56 -16.30 -8.57 -2.47
CA TRP A 56 -15.51 -9.71 -2.94
C TRP A 56 -14.00 -9.49 -2.82
N LEU A 57 -13.54 -8.27 -3.11
CA LEU A 57 -12.12 -7.89 -2.99
C LEU A 57 -11.62 -8.01 -1.54
N SER A 58 -12.42 -7.55 -0.58
CA SER A 58 -12.09 -7.64 0.85
C SER A 58 -11.87 -9.11 1.26
N THR A 59 -12.79 -10.00 0.86
CA THR A 59 -12.68 -11.44 1.14
C THR A 59 -11.43 -12.06 0.53
N LEU A 60 -11.11 -11.75 -0.73
CA LEU A 60 -9.94 -12.31 -1.41
C LEU A 60 -8.61 -11.92 -0.78
N HIS A 61 -8.53 -10.74 -0.15
CA HIS A 61 -7.29 -10.19 0.39
C HIS A 61 -7.20 -10.28 1.92
N THR A 62 -8.15 -10.96 2.55
CA THR A 62 -8.10 -11.32 3.96
C THR A 62 -7.28 -12.61 4.15
N ALA A 63 -6.49 -12.73 5.20
CA ALA A 63 -5.59 -13.88 5.43
C ALA A 63 -6.29 -15.19 5.85
N SER A 64 -7.63 -15.22 5.93
CA SER A 64 -8.39 -16.21 6.68
C SER A 64 -9.16 -17.26 5.86
N SER A 65 -9.03 -17.31 4.53
CA SER A 65 -9.78 -18.27 3.70
C SER A 65 -8.88 -19.12 2.82
N ASN A 66 -9.30 -20.36 2.52
CA ASN A 66 -8.63 -21.25 1.56
C ASN A 66 -8.68 -20.72 0.11
N THR A 67 -9.52 -19.71 -0.13
CA THR A 67 -9.65 -18.97 -1.41
C THR A 67 -8.88 -17.64 -1.41
N SER A 68 -8.25 -17.30 -0.29
CA SER A 68 -7.54 -16.04 -0.12
C SER A 68 -6.28 -16.01 -0.98
N ARG A 69 -6.05 -14.85 -1.58
CA ARG A 69 -4.83 -14.52 -2.31
C ARG A 69 -3.81 -13.95 -1.34
N LYS A 70 -2.67 -13.50 -1.89
CA LYS A 70 -1.69 -12.71 -1.12
C LYS A 70 -2.45 -11.61 -0.35
N PRO A 71 -2.39 -11.61 0.99
CA PRO A 71 -3.07 -10.61 1.80
C PRO A 71 -2.59 -9.21 1.45
N TRP A 72 -3.47 -8.24 1.63
CA TRP A 72 -3.05 -6.84 1.57
C TRP A 72 -2.10 -6.52 2.73
N SER A 73 -1.10 -5.68 2.45
CA SER A 73 -0.38 -5.02 3.54
C SER A 73 -1.33 -4.11 4.32
N PRO A 74 -1.01 -3.74 5.56
CA PRO A 74 -1.81 -2.79 6.33
C PRO A 74 -2.05 -1.47 5.58
N GLU A 75 -1.06 -0.97 4.83
CA GLU A 75 -1.21 0.22 3.98
C GLU A 75 -2.25 0.00 2.86
N GLN A 76 -2.14 -1.10 2.12
CA GLN A 76 -3.05 -1.43 1.03
C GLN A 76 -4.49 -1.59 1.53
N LYS A 77 -4.66 -2.25 2.67
CA LYS A 77 -5.96 -2.39 3.33
C LYS A 77 -6.51 -1.03 3.73
N THR A 78 -5.70 -0.18 4.37
CA THR A 78 -6.10 1.17 4.77
C THR A 78 -6.56 2.01 3.58
N ARG A 79 -5.84 1.97 2.45
CA ARG A 79 -6.25 2.68 1.22
C ARG A 79 -7.53 2.09 0.62
N PHE A 80 -7.70 0.78 0.68
CA PHE A 80 -8.93 0.13 0.23
C PHE A 80 -10.12 0.55 1.06
N ASP A 81 -10.04 0.42 2.39
CA ASP A 81 -11.07 0.81 3.36
C ASP A 81 -11.43 2.29 3.17
N GLN A 82 -10.44 3.18 3.06
CA GLN A 82 -10.64 4.61 2.73
C GLN A 82 -11.50 4.84 1.48
N SER A 83 -11.34 3.99 0.45
CA SER A 83 -12.09 4.10 -0.81
C SER A 83 -13.50 3.52 -0.74
N VAL A 84 -13.84 2.81 0.34
CA VAL A 84 -15.13 2.14 0.56
C VAL A 84 -15.97 2.91 1.58
N ASP A 85 -15.42 3.19 2.76
CA ASP A 85 -16.17 3.77 3.89
C ASP A 85 -15.67 5.14 4.35
N GLY A 86 -14.53 5.60 3.82
CA GLY A 86 -13.93 6.88 4.16
C GLY A 86 -13.26 6.94 5.53
N LYS A 87 -13.26 5.85 6.32
CA LYS A 87 -12.89 5.81 7.74
C LYS A 87 -11.96 4.64 8.07
N PRO A 88 -10.78 4.55 7.44
CA PRO A 88 -9.90 3.41 7.64
C PRO A 88 -9.22 3.44 9.01
N SER A 89 -8.84 2.27 9.55
CA SER A 89 -8.26 2.15 10.90
C SER A 89 -6.92 2.86 11.10
N HIS A 90 -6.21 3.20 10.01
CA HIS A 90 -4.90 3.85 10.04
C HIS A 90 -4.91 5.19 9.29
N ALA A 91 -6.03 5.93 9.30
CA ALA A 91 -6.21 7.13 8.50
C ALA A 91 -5.15 8.22 8.77
N ALA A 92 -4.91 8.56 10.03
CA ALA A 92 -3.90 9.57 10.39
C ALA A 92 -2.50 9.08 10.01
N ALA A 93 -2.18 7.82 10.28
CA ALA A 93 -0.90 7.23 9.90
C ALA A 93 -0.66 7.22 8.39
N LEU A 94 -1.71 6.99 7.59
CA LEU A 94 -1.65 7.08 6.13
C LEU A 94 -1.33 8.51 5.67
N THR A 95 -1.88 9.51 6.36
CA THR A 95 -1.60 10.93 6.08
C THR A 95 -0.13 11.27 6.32
N ILE A 96 0.42 10.84 7.46
CA ILE A 96 1.84 11.04 7.76
C ILE A 96 2.71 10.28 6.76
N LEU A 97 2.32 9.06 6.38
CA LEU A 97 3.06 8.26 5.41
C LEU A 97 3.08 8.91 4.02
N ASP A 98 1.93 9.39 3.54
CA ASP A 98 1.79 10.10 2.27
C ASP A 98 2.63 11.38 2.28
N PHE A 99 2.51 12.20 3.34
CA PHE A 99 3.35 13.38 3.54
C PHE A 99 4.85 13.05 3.52
N SER A 100 5.25 11.97 4.20
CA SER A 100 6.65 11.57 4.28
C SER A 100 7.21 11.09 2.94
N LEU A 101 6.39 10.43 2.12
CA LEU A 101 6.77 10.02 0.77
C LEU A 101 6.87 11.23 -0.17
N GLU A 102 5.90 12.14 -0.13
CA GLU A 102 5.87 13.36 -0.96
C GLU A 102 7.05 14.28 -0.68
N ASN A 103 7.49 14.35 0.58
CA ASN A 103 8.62 15.18 1.01
C ASN A 103 9.97 14.40 1.04
N ASN A 104 10.02 13.18 0.49
CA ASN A 104 11.21 12.33 0.44
C ASN A 104 11.85 12.03 1.81
N LEU A 105 11.06 12.03 2.89
CA LEU A 105 11.52 11.70 4.25
C LEU A 105 11.71 10.19 4.43
N ILE A 106 11.07 9.39 3.58
CA ILE A 106 11.19 7.93 3.54
C ILE A 106 11.14 7.42 2.10
N SER A 107 11.87 6.35 1.80
CA SER A 107 11.79 5.71 0.49
C SER A 107 10.54 4.80 0.36
N PRO A 108 9.98 4.63 -0.86
CA PRO A 108 8.85 3.73 -1.09
C PRO A 108 9.09 2.26 -0.71
N GLU A 109 10.35 1.84 -0.63
CA GLU A 109 10.69 0.48 -0.19
C GLU A 109 10.56 0.33 1.32
N LYS A 110 10.98 1.35 2.07
CA LYS A 110 10.94 1.35 3.54
C LYS A 110 9.54 1.63 4.10
N SER A 111 8.65 2.27 3.33
CA SER A 111 7.29 2.62 3.76
C SER A 111 6.39 1.41 4.08
N GLN A 112 6.63 0.26 3.43
CA GLN A 112 5.74 -0.91 3.48
C GLN A 112 5.48 -1.47 4.88
N LYS A 113 6.35 -1.19 5.85
CA LYS A 113 6.27 -1.70 7.24
C LYS A 113 6.02 -0.61 8.28
N VAL A 114 5.83 0.63 7.86
CA VAL A 114 5.89 1.79 8.76
C VAL A 114 4.51 2.24 9.25
N ILE A 115 3.45 2.01 8.47
CA ILE A 115 2.10 2.53 8.80
C ILE A 115 1.54 2.02 10.15
N THR A 116 1.77 0.76 10.50
CA THR A 116 1.32 0.18 11.78
C THR A 116 2.11 0.76 12.96
N THR A 117 3.40 1.02 12.77
CA THR A 117 4.25 1.66 13.77
C THR A 117 3.85 3.12 13.98
N ILE A 118 3.61 3.88 12.90
CA ILE A 118 3.07 5.25 13.00
C ILE A 118 1.71 5.22 13.72
N THR A 119 0.83 4.27 13.41
CA THR A 119 -0.46 4.14 14.10
C THR A 119 -0.26 3.93 15.60
N ARG A 120 0.62 3.02 16.00
CA ARG A 120 0.92 2.75 17.41
C ARG A 120 1.46 4.00 18.11
N MET A 121 2.34 4.72 17.45
CA MET A 121 2.90 5.99 17.93
C MET A 121 1.80 7.04 18.15
N LEU A 122 0.94 7.24 17.15
CA LEU A 122 -0.19 8.18 17.25
C LEU A 122 -1.27 7.73 18.22
N SER A 123 -1.33 6.47 18.62
CA SER A 123 -2.32 5.99 19.60
C SER A 123 -2.07 6.57 20.98
N THR A 124 -0.82 6.92 21.31
CA THR A 124 -0.42 7.57 22.55
C THR A 124 -0.74 9.08 22.49
N PRO A 125 -1.64 9.61 23.33
CA PRO A 125 -2.03 11.03 23.31
C PRO A 125 -0.86 12.00 23.48
N GLU A 126 0.05 11.71 24.42
CA GLU A 126 1.21 12.54 24.73
C GLU A 126 2.15 12.66 23.54
N VAL A 127 2.24 11.59 22.72
CA VAL A 127 3.03 11.60 21.50
C VAL A 127 2.37 12.47 20.43
N ARG A 128 1.04 12.42 20.29
CA ARG A 128 0.33 13.34 19.36
C ARG A 128 0.55 14.79 19.76
N GLU A 129 0.44 15.10 21.05
CA GLU A 129 0.69 16.43 21.59
C GLU A 129 2.13 16.90 21.31
N ALA A 130 3.13 16.04 21.57
CA ALA A 130 4.53 16.35 21.28
C ALA A 130 4.81 16.60 19.78
N PHE A 131 3.99 16.02 18.89
CA PHE A 131 4.08 16.19 17.44
C PHE A 131 3.20 17.35 16.94
N GLY A 132 2.53 18.06 17.85
CA GLY A 132 1.61 19.14 17.55
C GLY A 132 0.33 18.69 16.82
N ILE A 133 -0.05 17.41 16.91
CA ILE A 133 -1.23 16.85 16.25
C ILE A 133 -2.47 17.00 17.15
N THR A 134 -3.52 17.63 16.64
CA THR A 134 -4.75 17.91 17.41
C THR A 134 -5.94 17.01 17.05
N THR A 135 -5.75 16.08 16.11
CA THR A 135 -6.80 15.17 15.59
C THR A 135 -6.66 13.74 16.12
N GLY A 136 -7.74 12.96 15.97
CA GLY A 136 -7.76 11.54 16.34
C GLY A 136 -7.05 10.64 15.33
N VAL A 137 -6.71 9.41 15.74
CA VAL A 137 -5.96 8.44 14.90
C VAL A 137 -6.72 7.96 13.66
N THR A 138 -8.05 8.08 13.66
CA THR A 138 -8.96 7.70 12.56
C THR A 138 -9.26 8.86 11.62
N GLU A 139 -8.71 10.06 11.87
CA GLU A 139 -8.93 11.22 11.00
C GLU A 139 -7.93 11.24 9.84
N ARG A 140 -8.43 11.32 8.60
CA ARG A 140 -7.57 11.38 7.40
C ARG A 140 -6.97 12.77 7.16
N ASN A 141 -7.57 13.81 7.73
CA ASN A 141 -7.05 15.17 7.61
C ASN A 141 -6.48 15.60 8.96
N ILE A 142 -5.18 15.43 9.12
CA ILE A 142 -4.49 15.81 10.35
C ILE A 142 -4.43 17.33 10.44
N LEU A 143 -4.88 17.87 11.57
CA LEU A 143 -4.63 19.25 11.95
C LEU A 143 -3.41 19.31 12.89
N ILE A 144 -2.57 20.33 12.66
CA ILE A 144 -1.40 20.62 13.50
C ILE A 144 -1.52 22.01 14.13
N ASN A 145 -0.97 22.18 15.33
CA ASN A 145 -0.89 23.48 16.04
C ASN A 145 0.53 24.04 16.12
N ILE A 146 1.49 23.43 15.41
CA ILE A 146 2.87 23.88 15.23
C ILE A 146 3.12 24.25 13.77
N THR A 147 4.28 24.83 13.47
CA THR A 147 4.66 25.12 12.08
C THR A 147 4.89 23.84 11.28
N LYS A 148 4.75 23.95 9.95
CA LYS A 148 5.01 22.81 9.05
C LYS A 148 6.48 22.38 9.13
N GLU A 149 7.38 23.32 9.34
CA GLU A 149 8.81 23.12 9.47
C GLU A 149 9.13 22.31 10.73
N GLU A 150 8.57 22.70 11.89
CA GLU A 150 8.71 21.94 13.14
C GLU A 150 8.14 20.53 13.02
N PHE A 151 6.93 20.40 12.44
CA PHE A 151 6.31 19.11 12.19
C PHE A 151 7.18 18.21 11.32
N THR A 152 7.73 18.76 10.23
CA THR A 152 8.61 18.03 9.32
C THR A 152 9.88 17.56 10.02
N ALA A 153 10.48 18.40 10.87
CA ALA A 153 11.67 18.04 11.65
C ALA A 153 11.40 16.88 12.62
N ILE A 154 10.29 16.95 13.37
CA ILE A 154 9.89 15.90 14.33
C ILE A 154 9.63 14.57 13.61
N ILE A 155 8.86 14.58 12.52
CA ILE A 155 8.57 13.37 11.73
C ILE A 155 9.84 12.78 11.15
N THR A 156 10.74 13.62 10.63
CA THR A 156 12.02 13.15 10.06
C THR A 156 12.85 12.44 11.11
N GLN A 157 13.02 13.05 12.30
CA GLN A 157 13.77 12.45 13.40
C GLN A 157 13.17 11.11 13.82
N TYR A 158 11.84 11.04 13.96
CA TYR A 158 11.13 9.82 14.31
C TYR A 158 11.33 8.70 13.27
N LEU A 159 11.16 9.03 11.98
CA LEU A 159 11.32 8.06 10.89
C LEU A 159 12.75 7.56 10.79
N MET A 160 13.76 8.42 11.02
CA MET A 160 15.16 8.00 11.07
C MET A 160 15.39 6.94 12.16
N ILE A 161 14.85 7.14 13.36
CA ILE A 161 14.95 6.15 14.45
C ILE A 161 14.27 4.83 14.04
N LEU A 162 13.11 4.92 13.36
CA LEU A 162 12.34 3.75 12.98
C LEU A 162 13.01 2.89 11.89
N ILE A 163 13.72 3.51 10.95
CA ILE A 163 14.30 2.83 9.77
C ILE A 163 15.78 2.49 9.91
N THR A 164 16.44 2.94 10.98
CA THR A 164 17.84 2.62 11.26
C THR A 164 17.88 1.32 12.05
N PRO A 165 18.63 0.30 11.61
CA PRO A 165 18.83 -0.90 12.41
C PRO A 165 19.52 -0.49 13.73
N ILE A 166 18.94 -0.90 14.85
CA ILE A 166 19.61 -0.77 16.16
C ILE A 166 20.79 -1.74 16.11
N THR A 167 22.00 -1.21 15.93
CA THR A 167 23.21 -1.97 16.17
C THR A 167 23.31 -2.14 17.69
N ILE A 168 22.96 -3.33 18.19
CA ILE A 168 23.26 -3.77 19.55
C ILE A 168 24.54 -4.60 19.49
#